data_AF-A0A6A6JP52-F1
#
_entry.id   AF-A0A6A6JP52-F1
#
_cell.length_a   1.000
_cell.length_b   1.000
_cell.length_c   1.000
_cell.angle_alpha   90.00
_cell.angle_beta   90.00
_cell.angle_gamma   90.00
#
_symmetry.space_group_name_H-M   'P 1'
#
loop_
_entity.id
_entity.type
_entity.pdbx_description
1 polymer ?
#
loop_
_entity_poly.entity_id
_entity_poly.type
_entity_poly.pdbx_seq_one_letter_code
_entity_poly.pdbx_strand_id
1 'polypeptide(L)'
;MCTSQDANSLDLQALALSKFFVSPMRRMEDLPPAFEIPRPRKLSAFEKLPAELRHEIYSHLGVLVARRLWTGCRKDNCGYRSHPGCDTGSYWDTQSDGSDVPEYEHRSRVLEVEFERPDERSGAFVMESRTVDGHNWTYYYIILLKDWPLLHICRLIRDEVADLLFQNVNVRIGFELSDRAVHYDNWTNYYNNKPGHGVFRRMTLNPSWFASMTHIHLTREVGSGFNAKRPGAAYKPRPNLTRALEKQAKTLLFLAKYCPALVTLRADFVPACHEYDCWPCGWYHAWRGKPKQSMLDALIAAYVDVVGRCTKLQSIVIPRADFQTLEDDQAGSGDINLDDRLQVLELRDVLVALREEAARKWLKVLMDDLVAFRCTGCEK
;
A
#
# COMPACT_ATOMS: atom_id res chain seq x y z
N MET A 1 -1.46 55.22 -19.35
CA MET A 1 -1.26 54.07 -20.25
C MET A 1 -0.04 53.31 -19.76
N CYS A 2 -0.21 52.29 -18.93
CA CYS A 2 0.86 51.40 -18.46
C CYS A 2 0.78 50.11 -19.28
N THR A 3 1.85 49.79 -20.01
CA THR A 3 1.95 48.63 -20.90
C THR A 3 2.27 47.36 -20.10
N SER A 4 1.37 46.39 -20.17
CA SER A 4 1.40 45.08 -19.49
C SER A 4 2.26 44.05 -20.25
N GLN A 5 3.58 44.24 -20.33
CA GLN A 5 4.46 43.31 -21.07
C GLN A 5 5.17 42.24 -20.21
N ASP A 6 5.07 42.28 -18.88
CA ASP A 6 5.86 41.37 -18.02
C ASP A 6 5.17 40.05 -17.64
N ALA A 7 3.87 39.89 -17.89
CA ALA A 7 3.14 38.67 -17.49
C ALA A 7 3.48 37.45 -18.36
N ASN A 8 3.87 37.63 -19.63
CA ASN A 8 4.13 36.52 -20.55
C ASN A 8 5.54 35.91 -20.40
N SER A 9 6.43 36.56 -19.66
CA SER A 9 7.82 36.12 -19.46
C SER A 9 7.92 34.94 -18.47
N LEU A 10 7.08 34.95 -17.44
CA LEU A 10 7.05 33.91 -16.39
C LEU A 10 6.44 32.60 -16.90
N ASP A 11 5.37 32.67 -17.71
CA ASP A 11 4.74 31.48 -18.28
C ASP A 11 5.64 30.75 -19.29
N LEU A 12 6.43 31.50 -20.06
CA LEU A 12 7.40 30.90 -20.99
C LEU A 12 8.58 30.23 -20.26
N GLN A 13 8.98 30.73 -19.07
CA GLN A 13 9.98 30.07 -18.23
C GLN A 13 9.42 28.81 -17.54
N ALA A 14 8.17 28.84 -17.09
CA ALA A 14 7.48 27.66 -16.56
C ALA A 14 7.31 26.55 -17.63
N LEU A 15 7.00 26.93 -18.87
CA LEU A 15 6.96 26.03 -20.04
C LEU A 15 8.34 25.53 -20.49
N ALA A 16 9.41 26.27 -20.21
CA ALA A 16 10.77 25.82 -20.47
C ALA A 16 11.24 24.79 -19.42
N LEU A 17 10.80 24.93 -18.16
CA LEU A 17 11.05 23.96 -17.09
C LEU A 17 10.19 22.69 -17.22
N SER A 18 9.03 22.73 -17.89
CA SER A 18 8.23 21.52 -18.17
C SER A 18 8.85 20.61 -19.24
N LYS A 19 9.91 21.05 -19.94
CA LYS A 19 10.68 20.27 -20.90
C LYS A 19 11.80 19.43 -20.29
N PHE A 20 11.90 19.34 -18.97
CA PHE A 20 12.65 18.24 -18.36
C PHE A 20 11.92 16.93 -18.70
N PHE A 21 12.25 16.38 -19.87
CA PHE A 21 12.14 14.96 -20.13
C PHE A 21 12.96 14.27 -19.04
N VAL A 22 12.29 13.94 -17.94
CA VAL A 22 12.78 12.96 -16.99
C VAL A 22 13.03 11.73 -17.84
N SER A 23 14.30 11.29 -17.93
CA SER A 23 14.60 10.00 -18.55
C SER A 23 13.62 8.98 -17.98
N PRO A 24 12.96 8.16 -18.82
CA PRO A 24 12.06 7.12 -18.31
C PRO A 24 12.80 6.38 -17.20
N MET A 25 12.16 6.25 -16.03
CA MET A 25 12.79 5.68 -14.84
C MET A 25 13.68 4.51 -15.25
N ARG A 26 15.00 4.68 -15.06
CA ARG A 26 15.95 3.62 -15.42
C ARG A 26 15.55 2.36 -14.66
N ARG A 27 15.61 1.23 -15.36
CA ARG A 27 15.09 -0.04 -14.84
C ARG A 27 15.82 -0.40 -13.55
N MET A 28 15.15 -1.16 -12.70
CA MET A 28 15.66 -1.65 -11.40
C MET A 28 17.06 -2.28 -11.48
N GLU A 29 17.37 -2.95 -12.59
CA GLU A 29 18.63 -3.66 -12.86
C GLU A 29 19.76 -2.71 -13.30
N ASP A 30 19.42 -1.51 -13.79
CA ASP A 30 20.35 -0.54 -14.37
C ASP A 30 20.76 0.57 -13.36
N LEU A 31 20.22 0.53 -12.14
CA LEU A 31 20.60 1.45 -11.08
C LEU A 31 21.88 0.94 -10.40
N PRO A 32 22.95 1.76 -10.29
CA PRO A 32 24.10 1.39 -9.49
C PRO A 32 23.62 1.08 -8.06
N PRO A 33 24.24 0.10 -7.36
CA PRO A 33 23.87 -0.23 -5.99
C PRO A 33 23.83 1.06 -5.16
N ALA A 34 22.85 1.19 -4.25
CA ALA A 34 22.51 2.40 -3.51
C ALA A 34 23.67 3.04 -2.69
N PHE A 35 24.84 2.38 -2.68
CA PHE A 35 26.02 2.64 -1.89
C PHE A 35 27.19 3.28 -2.65
N GLU A 36 27.06 3.63 -3.94
CA GLU A 36 28.06 4.50 -4.57
C GLU A 36 28.05 5.88 -3.91
N ILE A 37 29.19 6.28 -3.34
CA ILE A 37 29.40 7.57 -2.69
C ILE A 37 29.02 8.67 -3.71
N PRO A 38 28.01 9.51 -3.44
CA PRO A 38 27.60 10.55 -4.37
C PRO A 38 28.79 11.45 -4.66
N ARG A 39 29.10 11.68 -5.95
CA ARG A 39 30.08 12.69 -6.33
C ARG A 39 29.66 14.03 -5.70
N PRO A 40 30.59 14.80 -5.12
CA PRO A 40 30.27 16.09 -4.52
C PRO A 40 29.59 16.97 -5.57
N ARG A 41 28.33 17.31 -5.35
CA ARG A 41 27.54 18.19 -6.23
C ARG A 41 27.20 19.48 -5.51
N LYS A 42 27.10 20.57 -6.27
CA LYS A 42 26.60 21.85 -5.76
C LYS A 42 25.09 21.71 -5.47
N LEU A 43 24.70 21.94 -4.22
CA LEU A 43 23.28 21.97 -3.83
C LEU A 43 22.57 23.15 -4.48
N SER A 44 21.33 22.94 -4.93
CA SER A 44 20.45 23.99 -5.43
C SER A 44 20.07 24.98 -4.31
N ALA A 45 19.54 26.15 -4.67
CA ALA A 45 19.05 27.12 -3.68
C ALA A 45 17.93 26.53 -2.81
N PHE A 46 17.04 25.74 -3.41
CA PHE A 46 15.96 25.06 -2.71
C PHE A 46 16.49 24.02 -1.70
N GLU A 47 17.50 23.24 -2.07
CA GLU A 47 18.12 22.24 -1.18
C GLU A 47 18.88 22.86 -0.01
N LYS A 48 19.24 24.15 -0.09
CA LYS A 48 19.89 24.89 0.99
C LYS A 48 18.90 25.50 1.99
N LEU A 49 17.60 25.54 1.67
CA LEU A 49 16.60 26.01 2.60
C LEU A 49 16.58 25.09 3.85
N PRO A 50 16.27 25.61 5.04
CA PRO A 50 15.95 24.78 6.20
C PRO A 50 14.84 23.76 5.88
N ALA A 51 14.88 22.59 6.52
CA ALA A 51 13.92 21.51 6.28
C ALA A 51 12.48 21.99 6.55
N GLU A 52 12.28 22.83 7.55
CA GLU A 52 10.98 23.39 7.93
C GLU A 52 10.36 24.18 6.78
N LEU A 53 11.14 25.01 6.08
CA LEU A 53 10.66 25.76 4.92
C LEU A 53 10.39 24.84 3.72
N ARG A 54 11.23 23.82 3.51
CA ARG A 54 10.98 22.84 2.44
C ARG A 54 9.71 22.06 2.69
N HIS A 55 9.47 21.62 3.93
CA HIS A 55 8.25 20.91 4.34
C HIS A 55 7.00 21.77 4.15
N GLU A 56 7.06 23.07 4.47
CA GLU A 56 5.93 23.96 4.20
C GLU A 56 5.62 24.05 2.69
N ILE A 57 6.66 24.19 1.87
CA ILE A 57 6.53 24.20 0.41
C ILE A 57 5.97 22.85 -0.10
N TYR A 58 6.47 21.73 0.41
CA TYR A 58 5.94 20.40 0.09
C TYR A 58 4.47 20.28 0.45
N SER A 59 4.07 20.76 1.64
CA SER A 59 2.67 20.76 2.06
C SER A 59 1.81 21.51 1.05
N HIS A 60 2.20 22.71 0.63
CA HIS A 60 1.47 23.49 -0.39
C HIS A 60 1.44 22.82 -1.77
N LEU A 61 2.43 21.99 -2.10
CA LEU A 61 2.48 21.21 -3.33
C LEU A 61 1.69 19.89 -3.24
N GLY A 62 0.91 19.67 -2.18
CA GLY A 62 0.14 18.45 -2.01
C GLY A 62 0.99 17.24 -1.63
N VAL A 63 2.16 17.45 -1.02
CA VAL A 63 2.92 16.36 -0.38
C VAL A 63 2.43 16.17 1.04
N LEU A 64 2.39 14.90 1.46
CA LEU A 64 2.06 14.54 2.83
C LEU A 64 3.14 15.04 3.79
N VAL A 65 2.76 15.90 4.74
CA VAL A 65 3.66 16.34 5.82
C VAL A 65 2.98 16.10 7.16
N ALA A 66 3.66 15.37 8.05
CA ALA A 66 3.12 14.97 9.35
C ALA A 66 1.75 14.25 9.23
N ARG A 67 1.63 13.34 8.26
CA ARG A 67 0.40 12.63 7.89
C ARG A 67 -0.77 13.54 7.50
N ARG A 68 -0.51 14.77 7.06
CA ARG A 68 -1.55 15.69 6.62
C ARG A 68 -1.34 16.11 5.18
N LEU A 69 -2.42 16.10 4.41
CA LEU A 69 -2.44 16.45 3.00
C LEU A 69 -3.53 17.51 2.76
N TRP A 70 -3.25 18.46 1.88
CA TRP A 70 -4.28 19.36 1.36
C TRP A 70 -5.08 18.66 0.27
N THR A 71 -6.40 18.58 0.46
CA THR A 71 -7.34 18.01 -0.48
C THR A 71 -8.37 19.05 -0.87
N GLY A 72 -8.60 19.23 -2.17
CA GLY A 72 -9.72 20.02 -2.64
C GLY A 72 -11.06 19.41 -2.19
N CYS A 73 -11.99 20.25 -1.75
CA CYS A 73 -13.37 19.85 -1.48
C CYS A 73 -14.31 20.57 -2.44
N ARG A 74 -15.32 19.83 -2.89
CA ARG A 74 -16.46 20.38 -3.64
C ARG A 74 -17.57 20.72 -2.65
N LYS A 75 -18.19 21.89 -2.85
CA LYS A 75 -19.22 22.47 -1.98
C LYS A 75 -20.35 21.49 -1.66
N ASP A 76 -20.73 20.67 -2.64
CA ASP A 76 -21.89 19.76 -2.55
C ASP A 76 -21.69 18.60 -1.55
N ASN A 77 -20.45 18.30 -1.15
CA ASN A 77 -20.11 17.16 -0.27
C ASN A 77 -19.35 17.56 1.01
N CYS A 78 -19.20 18.86 1.30
CA CYS A 78 -18.49 19.32 2.49
C CYS A 78 -19.43 19.88 3.55
N GLY A 79 -19.66 19.13 4.62
CA GLY A 79 -20.30 19.64 5.83
C GLY A 79 -19.36 20.47 6.73
N TYR A 80 -18.18 20.89 6.27
CA TYR A 80 -17.20 21.55 7.14
C TYR A 80 -17.63 22.97 7.51
N ARG A 81 -17.68 23.29 8.80
CA ARG A 81 -18.01 24.64 9.32
C ARG A 81 -17.08 25.77 8.84
N SER A 82 -15.91 25.42 8.31
CA SER A 82 -14.97 26.39 7.73
C SER A 82 -15.39 26.90 6.35
N HIS A 83 -16.45 26.35 5.75
CA HIS A 83 -17.01 26.86 4.51
C HIS A 83 -17.89 28.09 4.82
N PRO A 84 -17.57 29.27 4.27
CA PRO A 84 -18.44 30.43 4.40
C PRO A 84 -19.74 30.17 3.60
N GLY A 85 -20.83 29.87 4.30
CA GLY A 85 -22.19 29.92 3.74
C GLY A 85 -22.94 28.61 3.52
N CYS A 86 -22.50 27.46 4.06
CA CYS A 86 -23.25 26.20 3.90
C CYS A 86 -24.44 26.03 4.88
N ASP A 87 -24.69 26.98 5.78
CA ASP A 87 -25.80 26.93 6.75
C ASP A 87 -27.17 27.37 6.18
N THR A 88 -27.25 27.77 4.91
CA THR A 88 -28.53 28.12 4.28
C THR A 88 -28.96 27.02 3.31
N GLY A 89 -29.84 26.15 3.78
CA GLY A 89 -30.34 25.00 3.04
C GLY A 89 -31.01 25.33 1.71
N SER A 90 -30.26 25.21 0.61
CA SER A 90 -30.82 25.01 -0.72
C SER A 90 -30.12 23.84 -1.41
N TYR A 91 -30.67 22.64 -1.20
CA TYR A 91 -30.18 21.36 -1.72
C TYR A 91 -30.41 21.18 -3.25
N TRP A 92 -30.83 22.22 -3.98
CA TRP A 92 -31.34 22.03 -5.36
C TRP A 92 -31.09 23.17 -6.35
N ASP A 93 -29.98 23.92 -6.28
CA ASP A 93 -29.69 24.82 -7.41
C ASP A 93 -28.23 25.28 -7.46
N THR A 94 -27.39 24.50 -8.13
CA THR A 94 -26.44 24.97 -9.14
C THR A 94 -25.76 23.75 -9.75
N GLN A 95 -26.29 23.26 -10.87
CA GLN A 95 -25.43 22.59 -11.86
C GLN A 95 -24.49 23.67 -12.41
N SER A 96 -23.38 23.91 -11.73
CA SER A 96 -22.31 24.74 -12.26
C SER A 96 -21.64 23.98 -13.40
N ASP A 97 -21.73 24.57 -14.59
CA ASP A 97 -21.04 24.15 -15.81
C ASP A 97 -19.57 23.84 -15.52
N GLY A 98 -19.22 22.55 -15.45
CA GLY A 98 -17.95 21.95 -15.90
C GLY A 98 -16.60 22.52 -15.44
N SER A 99 -16.52 23.55 -14.60
CA SER A 99 -15.26 24.07 -14.10
C SER A 99 -14.81 23.25 -12.90
N ASP A 100 -13.98 22.25 -13.16
CA ASP A 100 -13.44 21.25 -12.24
C ASP A 100 -12.56 21.82 -11.09
N VAL A 101 -12.60 23.11 -10.79
CA VAL A 101 -11.73 23.72 -9.77
C VAL A 101 -12.39 23.56 -8.39
N PRO A 102 -11.75 22.89 -7.42
CA PRO A 102 -12.26 22.83 -6.05
C PRO A 102 -12.32 24.24 -5.45
N GLU A 103 -13.49 24.64 -4.94
CA GLU A 103 -13.70 25.97 -4.34
C GLU A 103 -13.02 26.13 -2.96
N TYR A 104 -12.72 25.00 -2.29
CA TYR A 104 -12.14 24.98 -0.94
C TYR A 104 -11.06 23.91 -0.81
N GLU A 105 -10.12 24.11 0.10
CA GLU A 105 -9.09 23.15 0.45
C GLU A 105 -9.19 22.73 1.92
N HIS A 106 -9.02 21.44 2.19
CA HIS A 106 -9.05 20.87 3.53
C HIS A 106 -7.73 20.21 3.84
N ARG A 107 -7.31 20.31 5.09
CA ARG A 107 -6.17 19.56 5.59
C ARG A 107 -6.64 18.24 6.21
N SER A 108 -6.59 17.20 5.39
CA SER A 108 -7.03 15.84 5.76
C SER A 108 -5.89 15.05 6.36
N ARG A 109 -6.19 14.19 7.34
CA ARG A 109 -5.19 13.28 7.93
C ARG A 109 -5.19 11.99 7.13
N VAL A 110 -4.03 11.60 6.60
CA VAL A 110 -3.86 10.30 5.94
C VAL A 110 -3.66 9.23 7.00
N LEU A 111 -4.48 8.19 6.92
CA LEU A 111 -4.42 7.01 7.77
C LEU A 111 -3.57 5.92 7.10
N GLU A 112 -3.77 5.72 5.80
CA GLU A 112 -3.16 4.63 5.04
C GLU A 112 -2.92 5.05 3.58
N VAL A 113 -1.83 4.53 2.99
CA VAL A 113 -1.55 4.57 1.56
C VAL A 113 -1.74 3.18 0.99
N GLU A 114 -2.64 3.01 0.04
CA GLU A 114 -2.87 1.74 -0.63
C GLU A 114 -2.22 1.73 -2.01
N PHE A 115 -1.39 0.73 -2.27
CA PHE A 115 -0.92 0.41 -3.61
C PHE A 115 -1.75 -0.75 -4.17
N GLU A 116 -2.61 -0.43 -5.13
CA GLU A 116 -3.47 -1.43 -5.79
C GLU A 116 -2.72 -2.22 -6.87
N ARG A 117 -1.67 -1.60 -7.46
CA ARG A 117 -1.00 -2.13 -8.65
C ARG A 117 0.52 -1.99 -8.58
N PRO A 118 1.26 -2.92 -9.21
CA PRO A 118 2.72 -2.83 -9.30
C PRO A 118 3.18 -1.73 -10.26
N ASP A 119 2.32 -1.25 -11.16
CA ASP A 119 2.67 -0.28 -12.22
C ASP A 119 2.39 1.18 -11.86
N GLU A 120 2.20 1.49 -10.56
CA GLU A 120 2.07 2.86 -10.01
C GLU A 120 0.86 3.67 -10.48
N ARG A 121 0.06 3.14 -11.42
CA ARG A 121 -1.02 3.88 -12.07
C ARG A 121 -2.22 4.13 -11.17
N SER A 122 -2.39 3.34 -10.11
CA SER A 122 -3.36 3.62 -9.07
C SER A 122 -2.78 3.32 -7.70
N GLY A 123 -2.79 4.35 -6.87
CA GLY A 123 -2.80 4.19 -5.43
C GLY A 123 -3.96 5.00 -4.87
N ALA A 124 -4.29 4.73 -3.62
CA ALA A 124 -5.33 5.47 -2.92
C ALA A 124 -4.76 5.93 -1.58
N PHE A 125 -5.21 7.09 -1.12
CA PHE A 125 -5.05 7.48 0.27
C PHE A 125 -6.37 7.22 0.98
N VAL A 126 -6.31 6.48 2.08
CA VAL A 126 -7.41 6.41 3.03
C VAL A 126 -7.23 7.56 4.01
N MET A 127 -8.20 8.46 4.04
CA MET A 127 -8.12 9.67 4.86
C MET A 127 -9.20 9.68 5.92
N GLU A 128 -8.82 10.20 7.08
CA GLU A 128 -9.76 10.61 8.12
C GLU A 128 -10.27 12.01 7.77
N SER A 129 -11.58 12.11 7.51
CA SER A 129 -12.28 13.40 7.38
C SER A 129 -13.17 13.62 8.59
N ARG A 130 -13.05 14.78 9.24
CA ARG A 130 -14.01 15.20 10.26
C ARG A 130 -15.18 15.89 9.58
N THR A 131 -16.33 15.23 9.48
CA THR A 131 -17.57 15.88 9.06
C THR A 131 -18.32 16.42 10.29
N VAL A 132 -19.33 17.26 10.08
CA VAL A 132 -20.19 17.76 11.18
C VAL A 132 -20.96 16.62 11.88
N ASP A 133 -21.19 15.50 11.18
CA ASP A 133 -21.91 14.34 11.69
C ASP A 133 -21.02 13.27 12.35
N GLY A 134 -19.69 13.48 12.39
CA GLY A 134 -18.75 12.56 13.05
C GLY A 134 -17.46 12.30 12.26
N HIS A 135 -16.80 11.18 12.57
CA HIS A 135 -15.63 10.72 11.84
C HIS A 135 -16.09 9.89 10.63
N ASN A 136 -15.94 10.42 9.42
CA ASN A 136 -16.15 9.67 8.19
C ASN A 136 -14.79 9.38 7.55
N TRP A 137 -14.63 8.16 7.05
CA TRP A 137 -13.44 7.80 6.29
C TRP A 137 -13.78 7.91 4.81
N THR A 138 -12.88 8.53 4.05
CA THR A 138 -13.09 8.71 2.61
C THR A 138 -11.90 8.17 1.86
N TYR A 139 -12.18 7.35 0.86
CA TYR A 139 -11.19 6.89 -0.09
C TYR A 139 -10.96 7.99 -1.13
N TYR A 140 -9.76 8.56 -1.11
CA TYR A 140 -9.33 9.49 -2.13
C TYR A 140 -8.39 8.75 -3.07
N TYR A 141 -8.91 8.41 -4.24
CA TYR A 141 -8.10 7.90 -5.34
C TYR A 141 -7.26 9.06 -5.89
N ILE A 142 -5.96 8.97 -5.70
CA ILE A 142 -5.00 9.91 -6.30
C ILE A 142 -4.14 9.09 -7.24
N ILE A 143 -3.93 9.59 -8.46
CA ILE A 143 -2.89 9.03 -9.33
C ILE A 143 -1.55 9.50 -8.78
N LEU A 144 -1.09 8.86 -7.69
CA LEU A 144 -0.01 9.28 -6.78
C LEU A 144 1.31 9.64 -7.46
N LEU A 145 1.52 9.14 -8.67
CA LEU A 145 2.85 8.98 -9.24
C LEU A 145 3.06 9.64 -10.58
N LYS A 146 1.98 9.98 -11.30
CA LYS A 146 2.11 10.66 -12.59
C LYS A 146 2.31 12.17 -12.41
N ASP A 147 1.88 12.72 -11.28
CA ASP A 147 1.72 14.16 -11.09
C ASP A 147 2.52 14.72 -9.91
N TRP A 148 3.57 14.02 -9.42
CA TRP A 148 4.44 14.54 -8.36
C TRP A 148 5.83 14.92 -8.90
N PRO A 149 5.96 16.09 -9.56
CA PRO A 149 7.23 16.58 -10.09
C PRO A 149 8.38 16.53 -9.09
N LEU A 150 8.09 16.76 -7.79
CA LEU A 150 9.08 16.77 -6.71
C LEU A 150 9.87 15.46 -6.60
N LEU A 151 9.22 14.32 -6.86
CA LEU A 151 9.85 13.00 -6.83
C LEU A 151 10.86 12.80 -7.98
N HIS A 152 10.83 13.69 -8.98
CA HIS A 152 11.70 13.66 -10.16
C HIS A 152 12.79 14.74 -10.16
N ILE A 153 12.80 15.69 -9.22
CA ILE A 153 13.75 16.83 -9.22
C ILE A 153 15.18 16.37 -8.90
N CYS A 154 15.39 15.83 -7.69
CA CYS A 154 16.69 15.34 -7.27
C CYS A 154 16.56 14.27 -6.19
N ARG A 155 17.63 13.50 -5.98
CA ARG A 155 17.67 12.41 -4.99
C ARG A 155 17.33 12.92 -3.57
N LEU A 156 17.88 14.05 -3.15
CA LEU A 156 17.65 14.59 -1.79
C LEU A 156 16.18 14.88 -1.54
N ILE A 157 15.54 15.65 -2.43
CA ILE A 157 14.12 16.01 -2.31
C ILE A 157 13.27 14.75 -2.38
N ARG A 158 13.58 13.82 -3.29
CA ARG A 158 12.83 12.57 -3.42
C ARG A 158 12.91 11.72 -2.14
N ASP A 159 14.10 11.58 -1.58
CA ASP A 159 14.33 10.78 -0.37
C ASP A 159 13.62 11.45 0.83
N GLU A 160 13.69 12.78 0.95
CA GLU A 160 12.97 13.57 1.98
C GLU A 160 11.44 13.46 1.83
N VAL A 161 10.91 13.56 0.61
CA VAL A 161 9.47 13.38 0.34
C VAL A 161 9.03 11.95 0.64
N ALA A 162 9.82 10.94 0.27
CA ALA A 162 9.51 9.54 0.58
C ALA A 162 9.49 9.29 2.10
N ASP A 163 10.43 9.87 2.83
CA ASP A 163 10.43 9.85 4.29
C ASP A 163 9.16 10.49 4.84
N LEU A 164 8.79 11.69 4.40
CA LEU A 164 7.57 12.36 4.87
C LEU A 164 6.28 11.58 4.54
N LEU A 165 6.24 10.90 3.40
CA LEU A 165 5.10 10.10 2.95
C LEU A 165 4.92 8.81 3.76
N PHE A 166 6.00 8.07 3.97
CA PHE A 166 5.93 6.69 4.47
C PHE A 166 6.38 6.55 5.92
N GLN A 167 6.97 7.60 6.50
CA GLN A 167 7.25 7.64 7.92
C GLN A 167 5.94 7.74 8.69
N ASN A 168 5.71 6.73 9.52
CA ASN A 168 4.53 6.60 10.35
C ASN A 168 3.21 6.40 9.59
N VAL A 169 3.16 6.18 8.28
CA VAL A 169 1.88 5.89 7.59
C VAL A 169 1.79 4.40 7.28
N ASN A 170 0.60 3.82 7.44
CA ASN A 170 0.40 2.43 7.04
C ASN A 170 0.41 2.32 5.52
N VAL A 171 1.22 1.42 4.98
CA VAL A 171 1.29 1.17 3.54
C VAL A 171 0.67 -0.19 3.24
N ARG A 172 -0.52 -0.16 2.65
CA ARG A 172 -1.29 -1.34 2.29
C ARG A 172 -0.94 -1.82 0.89
N ILE A 173 -0.61 -3.10 0.77
CA ILE A 173 -0.14 -3.72 -0.46
C ILE A 173 -0.92 -5.01 -0.71
N GLY A 174 -1.65 -5.05 -1.82
CA GLY A 174 -2.48 -6.19 -2.24
C GLY A 174 -1.88 -7.06 -3.35
N PHE A 175 -0.61 -6.92 -3.67
CA PHE A 175 0.03 -7.65 -4.77
C PHE A 175 1.39 -8.22 -4.40
N GLU A 176 1.88 -9.15 -5.23
CA GLU A 176 3.20 -9.75 -5.08
C GLU A 176 4.29 -8.70 -5.27
N LEU A 177 5.16 -8.52 -4.27
CA LEU A 177 6.37 -7.70 -4.42
C LEU A 177 7.52 -8.58 -4.91
N SER A 178 8.18 -8.16 -5.99
CA SER A 178 9.31 -8.88 -6.57
C SER A 178 10.22 -7.95 -7.36
N ASP A 179 11.50 -8.29 -7.38
CA ASP A 179 12.50 -7.75 -8.30
C ASP A 179 12.27 -8.18 -9.77
N ARG A 180 11.45 -9.20 -9.99
CA ARG A 180 11.10 -9.73 -11.31
C ARG A 180 9.74 -9.20 -11.77
N ALA A 181 9.45 -9.40 -13.05
CA ALA A 181 8.11 -9.15 -13.56
C ALA A 181 7.11 -10.08 -12.85
N VAL A 182 6.15 -9.47 -12.15
CA VAL A 182 5.08 -10.17 -11.48
C VAL A 182 3.92 -10.34 -12.44
N HIS A 183 3.23 -11.47 -12.28
CA HIS A 183 2.01 -11.70 -13.04
C HIS A 183 0.93 -10.75 -12.53
N TYR A 184 0.37 -9.93 -13.41
CA TYR A 184 -0.61 -8.90 -13.07
C TYR A 184 -1.71 -8.82 -14.12
N ASP A 185 -2.95 -8.60 -13.69
CA ASP A 185 -4.12 -8.40 -14.57
C ASP A 185 -4.38 -9.57 -15.52
N ASN A 186 -5.07 -10.57 -14.99
CA ASN A 186 -5.70 -11.59 -15.80
C ASN A 186 -7.18 -11.30 -16.05
N TRP A 187 -7.69 -10.12 -15.67
CA TRP A 187 -9.14 -9.90 -15.59
C TRP A 187 -9.82 -10.13 -16.93
N THR A 188 -9.25 -9.61 -18.01
CA THR A 188 -9.79 -9.78 -19.36
C THR A 188 -9.80 -11.25 -19.81
N ASN A 189 -8.74 -12.02 -19.54
CA ASN A 189 -8.70 -13.43 -19.89
C ASN A 189 -9.61 -14.27 -18.98
N TYR A 190 -9.71 -13.92 -17.71
CA TYR A 190 -10.60 -14.50 -16.71
C TYR A 190 -12.06 -14.33 -17.13
N TYR A 191 -12.47 -13.08 -17.41
CA TYR A 191 -13.83 -12.75 -17.83
C TYR A 191 -14.21 -13.42 -19.15
N ASN A 192 -13.26 -13.49 -20.10
CA ASN A 192 -13.51 -14.10 -21.40
C ASN A 192 -13.29 -15.62 -21.44
N ASN A 193 -12.92 -16.25 -20.31
CA ASN A 193 -12.54 -17.66 -20.22
C ASN A 193 -11.55 -18.11 -21.32
N LYS A 194 -10.62 -17.23 -21.70
CA LYS A 194 -9.65 -17.50 -22.77
C LYS A 194 -8.31 -17.96 -22.18
N PRO A 195 -7.64 -18.97 -22.78
CA PRO A 195 -6.22 -19.15 -22.56
C PRO A 195 -5.52 -17.91 -23.10
N GLY A 196 -4.84 -17.18 -22.21
CA GLY A 196 -4.11 -15.97 -22.58
C GLY A 196 -2.66 -16.06 -22.16
N HIS A 197 -1.80 -15.25 -22.77
CA HIS A 197 -0.52 -14.93 -22.16
C HIS A 197 -0.81 -13.92 -21.05
N GLY A 198 -0.36 -14.22 -19.83
CA GLY A 198 -0.58 -13.34 -18.71
C GLY A 198 0.17 -12.05 -18.94
N VAL A 199 -0.41 -10.93 -18.53
CA VAL A 199 0.36 -9.69 -18.55
C VAL A 199 1.34 -9.77 -17.38
N PHE A 200 2.62 -9.70 -17.70
CA PHE A 200 3.66 -9.60 -16.68
C PHE A 200 4.05 -8.14 -16.58
N ARG A 201 3.96 -7.59 -15.37
CA ARG A 201 4.34 -6.21 -15.09
C ARG A 201 5.50 -6.21 -14.12
N ARG A 202 6.52 -5.43 -14.41
CA ARG A 202 7.56 -5.13 -13.44
C ARG A 202 7.00 -4.12 -12.46
N MET A 203 7.43 -4.20 -11.21
CA MET A 203 7.20 -3.12 -10.26
C MET A 203 7.83 -1.85 -10.82
N THR A 204 7.04 -0.79 -10.94
CA THR A 204 7.57 0.54 -11.28
C THR A 204 7.86 1.37 -10.04
N LEU A 205 7.29 0.98 -8.88
CA LEU A 205 7.58 1.59 -7.57
C LEU A 205 9.08 1.71 -7.33
N ASN A 206 9.52 2.93 -7.03
CA ASN A 206 10.92 3.23 -6.81
C ASN A 206 11.46 2.47 -5.58
N PRO A 207 12.53 1.67 -5.71
CA PRO A 207 13.12 0.92 -4.59
C PRO A 207 13.48 1.78 -3.37
N SER A 208 13.85 3.05 -3.59
CA SER A 208 14.17 3.97 -2.50
C SER A 208 12.99 4.25 -1.57
N TRP A 209 11.76 4.11 -2.04
CA TRP A 209 10.57 4.37 -1.24
C TRP A 209 10.36 3.31 -0.18
N PHE A 210 10.60 2.05 -0.55
CA PHE A 210 10.55 0.93 0.38
C PHE A 210 11.53 1.12 1.54
N ALA A 211 12.66 1.81 1.31
CA ALA A 211 13.63 2.10 2.34
C ALA A 211 13.12 3.07 3.42
N SER A 212 12.11 3.87 3.10
CA SER A 212 11.46 4.82 4.00
C SER A 212 10.18 4.27 4.64
N MET A 213 9.66 3.13 4.16
CA MET A 213 8.44 2.53 4.68
C MET A 213 8.66 1.95 6.08
N THR A 214 7.84 2.41 7.02
CA THR A 214 7.92 2.03 8.44
C THR A 214 6.81 1.08 8.85
N HIS A 215 5.62 1.17 8.26
CA HIS A 215 4.47 0.33 8.59
C HIS A 215 3.91 -0.24 7.29
N ILE A 216 4.00 -1.56 7.12
CA ILE A 216 3.52 -2.23 5.91
C ILE A 216 2.43 -3.22 6.29
N HIS A 217 1.34 -3.16 5.55
CA HIS A 217 0.21 -4.08 5.63
C HIS A 217 0.09 -4.88 4.33
N LEU A 218 0.53 -6.13 4.37
CA LEU A 218 0.33 -7.08 3.29
C LEU A 218 -1.07 -7.68 3.41
N THR A 219 -1.95 -7.36 2.47
CA THR A 219 -3.33 -7.84 2.51
C THR A 219 -3.43 -9.31 2.10
N ARG A 220 -4.61 -9.88 2.28
CA ARG A 220 -4.93 -11.23 1.80
C ARG A 220 -4.68 -11.45 0.32
N GLU A 221 -4.71 -10.39 -0.48
CA GLU A 221 -4.60 -10.47 -1.94
C GLU A 221 -3.19 -10.82 -2.43
N VAL A 222 -2.17 -10.69 -1.56
CA VAL A 222 -0.80 -11.09 -1.85
C VAL A 222 -0.76 -12.60 -2.16
N GLY A 223 -0.61 -12.92 -3.44
CA GLY A 223 -0.55 -14.29 -3.95
C GLY A 223 -1.91 -14.95 -4.23
N SER A 224 -3.01 -14.39 -3.74
CA SER A 224 -4.36 -14.99 -3.86
C SER A 224 -5.36 -14.12 -4.66
N GLY A 225 -5.09 -12.81 -4.77
CA GLY A 225 -5.98 -11.84 -5.40
C GLY A 225 -6.25 -12.14 -6.88
N PHE A 226 -7.33 -11.58 -7.41
CA PHE A 226 -7.72 -11.77 -8.81
C PHE A 226 -6.58 -11.46 -9.79
N ASN A 227 -5.82 -10.39 -9.51
CA ASN A 227 -4.67 -9.97 -10.31
C ASN A 227 -3.48 -10.95 -10.24
N ALA A 228 -3.38 -11.77 -9.18
CA ALA A 228 -2.31 -12.73 -8.98
C ALA A 228 -2.57 -14.09 -9.67
N LYS A 229 -3.79 -14.36 -10.14
CA LYS A 229 -4.21 -15.63 -10.79
C LYS A 229 -3.69 -15.74 -12.22
N ARG A 230 -3.25 -16.94 -12.65
CA ARG A 230 -2.69 -17.17 -14.01
C ARG A 230 -3.81 -17.23 -15.07
N PRO A 231 -3.50 -16.91 -16.34
CA PRO A 231 -4.41 -17.09 -17.46
C PRO A 231 -4.52 -18.56 -17.86
N GLY A 232 -5.64 -18.92 -18.48
CA GLY A 232 -5.85 -20.27 -19.00
C GLY A 232 -6.06 -21.34 -17.93
N ALA A 233 -6.10 -21.00 -16.65
CA ALA A 233 -6.73 -21.84 -15.63
C ALA A 233 -8.25 -21.76 -15.84
N ALA A 234 -8.74 -22.43 -16.89
CA ALA A 234 -10.15 -22.53 -17.23
C ALA A 234 -10.91 -23.01 -16.00
N TYR A 235 -11.69 -22.11 -15.37
CA TYR A 235 -12.65 -22.35 -14.29
C TYR A 235 -12.23 -23.33 -13.17
N LYS A 236 -10.94 -23.69 -13.03
CA LYS A 236 -10.45 -24.47 -11.90
C LYS A 236 -10.14 -23.43 -10.85
N PRO A 237 -11.06 -23.25 -9.89
CA PRO A 237 -11.02 -22.11 -9.00
C PRO A 237 -9.79 -22.12 -8.10
N ARG A 238 -9.12 -23.28 -8.00
CA ARG A 238 -7.99 -23.59 -7.13
C ARG A 238 -6.84 -22.60 -7.34
N PRO A 239 -6.68 -21.59 -6.48
CA PRO A 239 -5.37 -20.98 -6.35
C PRO A 239 -4.46 -22.12 -5.92
N ASN A 240 -3.38 -22.37 -6.67
CA ASN A 240 -2.43 -23.38 -6.23
C ASN A 240 -1.83 -22.84 -4.92
N LEU A 241 -2.24 -23.40 -3.78
CA LEU A 241 -1.75 -23.04 -2.43
C LEU A 241 -0.25 -22.85 -2.42
N THR A 242 0.42 -23.79 -3.08
CA THR A 242 1.86 -23.78 -3.32
C THR A 242 2.33 -22.42 -3.85
N ARG A 243 1.69 -21.97 -4.93
CA ARG A 243 2.05 -20.71 -5.59
C ARG A 243 1.69 -19.50 -4.74
N ALA A 244 0.57 -19.51 -4.04
CA ALA A 244 0.18 -18.40 -3.17
C ALA A 244 1.23 -18.20 -2.07
N LEU A 245 1.59 -19.28 -1.36
CA LEU A 245 2.64 -19.28 -0.34
C LEU A 245 4.01 -18.87 -0.90
N GLU A 246 4.38 -19.35 -2.10
CA GLU A 246 5.61 -18.93 -2.78
C GLU A 246 5.65 -17.42 -3.05
N LYS A 247 4.53 -16.84 -3.50
CA LYS A 247 4.43 -15.39 -3.76
C LYS A 247 4.49 -14.57 -2.48
N GLN A 248 3.86 -15.06 -1.42
CA GLN A 248 3.91 -14.45 -0.09
C GLN A 248 5.34 -14.49 0.47
N ALA A 249 6.01 -15.64 0.42
CA ALA A 249 7.41 -15.77 0.82
C ALA A 249 8.33 -14.84 0.01
N LYS A 250 8.14 -14.75 -1.31
CA LYS A 250 8.89 -13.79 -2.16
C LYS A 250 8.64 -12.34 -1.77
N THR A 251 7.39 -11.99 -1.45
CA THR A 251 7.02 -10.64 -1.00
C THR A 251 7.72 -10.31 0.31
N LEU A 252 7.75 -11.23 1.27
CA LEU A 252 8.49 -11.06 2.52
C LEU A 252 10.00 -10.92 2.30
N LEU A 253 10.60 -11.75 1.44
CA LEU A 253 12.02 -11.63 1.08
C LEU A 253 12.33 -10.30 0.39
N PHE A 254 11.41 -9.79 -0.43
CA PHE A 254 11.52 -8.46 -1.01
C PHE A 254 11.54 -7.38 0.08
N LEU A 255 10.61 -7.44 1.05
CA LEU A 255 10.59 -6.50 2.18
C LEU A 255 11.88 -6.57 2.99
N ALA A 256 12.36 -7.78 3.31
CA ALA A 256 13.61 -8.00 4.03
C ALA A 256 14.81 -7.37 3.32
N LYS A 257 14.79 -7.31 1.98
CA LYS A 257 15.85 -6.72 1.17
C LYS A 257 15.74 -5.19 1.05
N TYR A 258 14.54 -4.65 0.90
CA TYR A 258 14.34 -3.25 0.49
C TYR A 258 13.73 -2.34 1.57
N CYS A 259 13.30 -2.88 2.71
CA CYS A 259 12.64 -2.11 3.78
C CYS A 259 13.44 -2.10 5.10
N PRO A 260 14.68 -1.58 5.15
CA PRO A 260 15.47 -1.50 6.38
C PRO A 260 14.82 -0.64 7.49
N ALA A 261 13.93 0.28 7.14
CA ALA A 261 13.23 1.13 8.11
C ALA A 261 11.95 0.52 8.68
N LEU A 262 11.60 -0.71 8.28
CA LEU A 262 10.36 -1.37 8.70
C LEU A 262 10.29 -1.51 10.23
N VAL A 263 9.22 -0.99 10.82
CA VAL A 263 8.91 -1.00 12.26
C VAL A 263 7.78 -1.98 12.54
N THR A 264 6.73 -2.00 11.71
CA THR A 264 5.59 -2.90 11.88
C THR A 264 5.27 -3.58 10.56
N LEU A 265 5.12 -4.90 10.60
CA LEU A 265 4.64 -5.70 9.49
C LEU A 265 3.31 -6.37 9.88
N ARG A 266 2.23 -5.99 9.20
CA ARG A 266 0.96 -6.71 9.25
C ARG A 266 0.82 -7.61 8.03
N ALA A 267 0.45 -8.87 8.21
CA ALA A 267 0.32 -9.84 7.12
C ALA A 267 -0.97 -10.66 7.23
N ASP A 268 -1.96 -10.29 6.43
CA ASP A 268 -3.33 -10.83 6.48
C ASP A 268 -3.52 -12.07 5.59
N PHE A 269 -2.49 -12.48 4.86
CA PHE A 269 -2.61 -13.57 3.89
C PHE A 269 -2.44 -14.97 4.49
N VAL A 270 -1.97 -15.07 5.73
CA VAL A 270 -1.81 -16.35 6.41
C VAL A 270 -3.18 -16.95 6.78
N PRO A 271 -4.14 -16.19 7.35
CA PRO A 271 -5.53 -16.63 7.57
C PRO A 271 -6.34 -16.76 6.28
N ALA A 272 -6.03 -15.95 5.26
CA ALA A 272 -6.77 -15.92 4.00
C ALA A 272 -6.63 -17.19 3.14
N CYS A 273 -5.78 -18.15 3.52
CA CYS A 273 -5.85 -19.51 2.98
C CYS A 273 -7.16 -20.23 3.37
N HIS A 274 -7.87 -19.72 4.38
CA HIS A 274 -9.11 -20.28 4.90
C HIS A 274 -10.32 -19.34 4.77
N GLU A 275 -10.10 -18.02 4.70
CA GLU A 275 -11.11 -16.98 5.01
C GLU A 275 -11.99 -16.51 3.84
N TYR A 276 -12.18 -17.34 2.81
CA TYR A 276 -13.32 -17.10 1.90
C TYR A 276 -14.53 -17.89 2.41
N ASP A 277 -15.28 -17.21 3.28
CA ASP A 277 -16.73 -17.22 3.45
C ASP A 277 -17.49 -18.30 2.66
N CYS A 278 -18.17 -19.19 3.38
CA CYS A 278 -19.51 -19.74 3.14
C CYS A 278 -20.18 -19.65 1.73
N TRP A 279 -19.43 -19.82 0.64
CA TRP A 279 -19.93 -20.27 -0.65
C TRP A 279 -19.61 -21.76 -0.77
N PRO A 280 -20.60 -22.56 -1.19
CA PRO A 280 -20.80 -23.94 -0.73
C PRO A 280 -19.55 -24.76 -0.97
N CYS A 281 -18.99 -25.37 0.08
CA CYS A 281 -18.04 -26.51 0.25
C CYS A 281 -17.04 -26.88 -0.88
N GLY A 282 -17.33 -26.60 -2.15
CA GLY A 282 -16.53 -26.79 -3.35
C GLY A 282 -15.22 -25.99 -3.43
N TRP A 283 -15.06 -24.88 -2.71
CA TRP A 283 -13.76 -24.19 -2.64
C TRP A 283 -12.86 -24.67 -1.50
N TYR A 284 -13.39 -25.19 -0.39
CA TYR A 284 -12.58 -25.98 0.54
C TYR A 284 -12.02 -27.23 -0.16
N HIS A 285 -12.79 -27.79 -1.12
CA HIS A 285 -12.30 -28.80 -2.06
C HIS A 285 -11.33 -28.27 -3.13
N ALA A 286 -11.20 -26.95 -3.31
CA ALA A 286 -10.26 -26.33 -4.24
C ALA A 286 -8.83 -26.32 -3.67
N TRP A 287 -8.66 -26.27 -2.35
CA TRP A 287 -7.39 -26.40 -1.66
C TRP A 287 -7.18 -27.83 -1.14
N ARG A 288 -7.60 -28.86 -1.91
CA ARG A 288 -7.35 -30.28 -1.61
C ARG A 288 -5.85 -30.57 -1.62
N GLY A 289 -5.21 -30.28 -0.50
CA GLY A 289 -3.81 -30.50 -0.24
C GLY A 289 -3.42 -29.65 0.96
N LYS A 290 -3.12 -30.33 2.08
CA LYS A 290 -2.39 -29.66 3.15
C LYS A 290 -1.14 -29.03 2.54
N PRO A 291 -0.80 -27.77 2.88
CA PRO A 291 0.43 -27.18 2.41
C PRO A 291 1.58 -28.13 2.80
N LYS A 292 2.49 -28.40 1.85
CA LYS A 292 3.65 -29.22 2.18
C LYS A 292 4.46 -28.50 3.24
N GLN A 293 4.97 -29.24 4.23
CA GLN A 293 5.76 -28.66 5.32
C GLN A 293 6.90 -27.78 4.80
N SER A 294 7.59 -28.22 3.74
CA SER A 294 8.68 -27.47 3.10
C SER A 294 8.28 -26.06 2.63
N MET A 295 7.01 -25.83 2.35
CA MET A 295 6.48 -24.53 1.94
C MET A 295 6.20 -23.61 3.12
N LEU A 296 5.64 -24.18 4.19
CA LEU A 296 5.47 -23.48 5.45
C LEU A 296 6.84 -23.10 6.00
N ASP A 297 7.80 -24.02 5.94
CA ASP A 297 9.19 -23.77 6.34
C ASP A 297 9.82 -22.64 5.51
N ALA A 298 9.55 -22.58 4.20
CA ALA A 298 10.02 -21.50 3.34
C ALA A 298 9.37 -20.15 3.70
N LEU A 299 8.08 -20.14 4.03
CA LEU A 299 7.38 -18.93 4.48
C LEU A 299 7.90 -18.46 5.85
N ILE A 300 8.08 -19.38 6.81
CA ILE A 300 8.67 -19.11 8.12
C ILE A 300 10.07 -18.54 7.93
N ALA A 301 10.90 -19.14 7.07
CA ALA A 301 12.24 -18.63 6.78
C ALA A 301 12.19 -17.21 6.21
N ALA A 302 11.24 -16.90 5.32
CA ALA A 302 11.08 -15.57 4.77
C ALA A 302 10.70 -14.52 5.83
N TYR A 303 9.81 -14.85 6.78
CA TYR A 303 9.53 -13.98 7.92
C TYR A 303 10.75 -13.78 8.82
N VAL A 304 11.50 -14.85 9.11
CA VAL A 304 12.72 -14.75 9.91
C VAL A 304 13.75 -13.87 9.20
N ASP A 305 13.86 -13.94 7.87
CA ASP A 305 14.70 -13.05 7.08
C ASP A 305 14.28 -11.57 7.23
N VAL A 306 12.97 -11.27 7.29
CA VAL A 306 12.48 -9.92 7.59
C VAL A 306 12.96 -9.50 8.98
N VAL A 307 12.80 -10.35 9.99
CA VAL A 307 13.23 -10.05 11.38
C VAL A 307 14.74 -9.80 11.47
N GLY A 308 15.55 -10.62 10.78
CA GLY A 308 17.01 -10.50 10.80
C GLY A 308 17.53 -9.27 10.06
N ARG A 309 16.90 -8.88 8.95
CA ARG A 309 17.36 -7.75 8.12
C ARG A 309 16.75 -6.40 8.50
N CYS A 310 15.52 -6.39 8.99
CA CYS A 310 14.83 -5.18 9.43
C CYS A 310 15.10 -4.92 10.91
N THR A 311 16.28 -4.37 11.22
CA THR A 311 16.73 -4.14 12.61
C THR A 311 15.80 -3.24 13.45
N LYS A 312 15.04 -2.37 12.78
CA LYS A 312 14.04 -1.48 13.41
C LYS A 312 12.69 -2.16 13.66
N LEU A 313 12.50 -3.41 13.23
CA LEU A 313 11.23 -4.11 13.37
C LEU A 313 10.91 -4.31 14.84
N GLN A 314 9.72 -3.87 15.23
CA GLN A 314 9.19 -3.91 16.58
C GLN A 314 8.04 -4.89 16.70
N SER A 315 7.22 -5.07 15.67
CA SER A 315 6.10 -6.00 15.74
C SER A 315 5.77 -6.66 14.40
N ILE A 316 5.32 -7.92 14.49
CA ILE A 316 4.68 -8.64 13.39
C ILE A 316 3.24 -8.93 13.83
N VAL A 317 2.28 -8.56 13.00
CA VAL A 317 0.84 -8.74 13.25
C VAL A 317 0.29 -9.70 12.21
N ILE A 318 -0.30 -10.79 12.67
CA ILE A 318 -0.98 -11.77 11.82
C ILE A 318 -2.40 -11.94 12.37
N PRO A 319 -3.46 -11.82 11.56
CA PRO A 319 -4.81 -12.07 12.04
C PRO A 319 -4.96 -13.53 12.48
N ARG A 320 -5.86 -13.76 13.43
CA ARG A 320 -6.24 -15.06 13.94
C ARG A 320 -7.43 -15.56 13.12
N ALA A 321 -7.30 -16.78 12.63
CA ALA A 321 -8.33 -17.50 11.92
C ALA A 321 -9.45 -17.99 12.87
N ASP A 322 -10.20 -17.09 13.49
CA ASP A 322 -11.38 -17.46 14.30
C ASP A 322 -12.65 -17.43 13.44
N PHE A 323 -13.05 -18.60 12.92
CA PHE A 323 -14.20 -18.77 12.03
C PHE A 323 -15.57 -18.80 12.72
N GLN A 324 -15.63 -18.76 14.04
CA GLN A 324 -16.87 -19.05 14.78
C GLN A 324 -17.95 -17.97 14.70
N THR A 325 -17.67 -16.76 14.20
CA THR A 325 -18.61 -15.62 14.31
C THR A 325 -19.29 -15.20 12.99
N LEU A 326 -19.01 -15.86 11.86
CA LEU A 326 -19.69 -15.53 10.59
C LEU A 326 -21.19 -15.88 10.60
N GLU A 327 -21.64 -16.76 11.50
CA GLU A 327 -23.07 -17.01 11.71
C GLU A 327 -23.75 -15.87 12.47
N ASP A 328 -23.00 -15.08 13.25
CA ASP A 328 -23.53 -13.94 14.01
C ASP A 328 -23.51 -12.62 13.20
N ASP A 329 -22.72 -12.53 12.13
CA ASP A 329 -22.67 -11.35 11.24
C ASP A 329 -23.96 -11.13 10.41
N GLN A 330 -24.82 -12.16 10.29
CA GLN A 330 -26.16 -11.96 9.71
C GLN A 330 -27.15 -11.34 10.71
N ALA A 331 -26.80 -11.26 12.00
CA ALA A 331 -27.62 -10.70 13.07
C ALA A 331 -27.18 -9.28 13.48
N GLY A 332 -26.92 -8.42 12.49
CA GLY A 332 -26.95 -6.96 12.67
C GLY A 332 -25.68 -6.31 13.23
N SER A 333 -24.89 -5.74 12.33
CA SER A 333 -24.03 -4.53 12.43
C SER A 333 -23.42 -4.12 13.78
N GLY A 334 -23.17 -5.03 14.71
CA GLY A 334 -22.33 -4.76 15.86
C GLY A 334 -20.91 -4.64 15.32
N ASP A 335 -20.24 -3.52 15.58
CA ASP A 335 -18.81 -3.33 15.31
C ASP A 335 -18.03 -4.49 15.95
N ILE A 336 -17.77 -5.54 15.17
CA ILE A 336 -16.88 -6.61 15.61
C ILE A 336 -15.50 -5.98 15.67
N ASN A 337 -14.99 -5.86 16.88
CA ASN A 337 -13.66 -5.35 17.14
C ASN A 337 -12.63 -6.34 16.57
N LEU A 338 -12.23 -6.10 15.32
CA LEU A 338 -11.23 -6.89 14.59
C LEU A 338 -9.89 -7.00 15.34
N ASP A 339 -9.61 -6.10 16.28
CA ASP A 339 -8.37 -6.08 17.06
C ASP A 339 -8.24 -7.27 18.02
N ASP A 340 -9.34 -7.81 18.55
CA ASP A 340 -9.31 -8.98 19.46
C ASP A 340 -8.87 -10.27 18.75
N ARG A 341 -8.87 -10.24 17.42
CA ARG A 341 -8.48 -11.36 16.56
C ARG A 341 -7.06 -11.19 16.02
N LEU A 342 -6.23 -10.31 16.55
CA LEU A 342 -4.85 -10.14 16.06
C LEU A 342 -3.85 -10.90 16.92
N GLN A 343 -3.03 -11.76 16.31
CA GLN A 343 -1.85 -12.32 16.96
C GLN A 343 -0.66 -11.40 16.69
N VAL A 344 -0.05 -10.89 17.77
CA VAL A 344 1.05 -9.95 17.69
C VAL A 344 2.31 -10.58 18.28
N LEU A 345 3.38 -10.60 17.50
CA LEU A 345 4.72 -10.87 18.00
C LEU A 345 5.42 -9.54 18.27
N GLU A 346 5.58 -9.21 19.55
CA GLU A 346 6.35 -8.05 19.99
C GLU A 346 7.85 -8.39 20.05
N LEU A 347 8.66 -7.60 19.34
CA LEU A 347 10.11 -7.73 19.22
C LEU A 347 10.86 -6.57 19.88
N ARG A 348 10.16 -5.51 20.29
CA ARG A 348 10.77 -4.30 20.87
C ARG A 348 11.70 -4.63 22.03
N ASP A 349 11.25 -5.50 22.93
CA ASP A 349 11.97 -5.86 24.16
C ASP A 349 12.78 -7.17 24.04
N VAL A 350 12.76 -7.80 22.86
CA VAL A 350 13.55 -9.00 22.58
C VAL A 350 14.96 -8.60 22.15
N LEU A 351 15.98 -9.14 22.84
CA LEU A 351 17.39 -8.95 22.49
C LEU A 351 17.61 -9.28 21.01
N VAL A 352 18.34 -8.42 20.29
CA VAL A 352 18.56 -8.53 18.84
C VAL A 352 19.04 -9.93 18.43
N ALA A 353 19.97 -10.51 19.20
CA ALA A 353 20.52 -11.85 18.93
C ALA A 353 19.49 -13.00 19.05
N LEU A 354 18.37 -12.78 19.74
CA LEU A 354 17.32 -13.78 19.99
C LEU A 354 16.06 -13.56 19.15
N ARG A 355 15.96 -12.44 18.42
CA ARG A 355 14.75 -12.09 17.65
C ARG A 355 14.39 -13.13 16.60
N GLU A 356 15.36 -13.62 15.84
CA GLU A 356 15.13 -14.64 14.81
C GLU A 356 14.65 -15.97 15.41
N GLU A 357 15.21 -16.39 16.54
CA GLU A 357 14.79 -17.61 17.24
C GLU A 357 13.38 -17.47 17.81
N ALA A 358 13.09 -16.34 18.47
CA ALA A 358 11.76 -16.04 19.00
C ALA A 358 10.70 -16.03 17.90
N ALA A 359 10.98 -15.34 16.78
CA ALA A 359 10.09 -15.30 15.63
C ALA A 359 9.89 -16.70 15.03
N ARG A 360 10.95 -17.49 14.86
CA ARG A 360 10.86 -18.85 14.34
C ARG A 360 9.99 -19.75 15.21
N LYS A 361 10.16 -19.68 16.54
CA LYS A 361 9.37 -20.47 17.50
C LYS A 361 7.89 -20.08 17.45
N TRP A 362 7.61 -18.78 17.48
CA TRP A 362 6.25 -18.25 17.40
C TRP A 362 5.55 -18.61 16.09
N LEU A 363 6.21 -18.41 14.95
CA LEU A 363 5.66 -18.74 13.63
C LEU A 363 5.42 -20.24 13.44
N LYS A 364 6.28 -21.10 14.00
CA LYS A 364 6.05 -22.56 13.93
C LYS A 364 4.74 -22.95 14.60
N VAL A 365 4.50 -22.46 15.82
CA VAL A 365 3.24 -22.72 16.54
C VAL A 365 2.05 -22.22 15.71
N LEU A 366 2.13 -20.99 15.20
CA LEU A 366 1.07 -20.40 14.37
C LEU A 366 0.81 -21.21 13.08
N MET A 367 1.85 -21.71 12.42
CA MET A 367 1.70 -22.51 11.19
C MET A 367 1.22 -23.93 11.47
N ASP A 368 1.63 -24.52 12.59
CA ASP A 368 1.17 -25.84 13.03
C ASP A 368 -0.32 -25.81 13.36
N ASP A 369 -0.80 -24.76 14.03
CA ASP A 369 -2.22 -24.53 14.31
C ASP A 369 -3.05 -24.45 13.02
N LEU A 370 -2.53 -23.77 11.99
CA LEU A 370 -3.18 -23.69 10.68
C LEU A 370 -3.25 -25.04 9.97
N VAL A 371 -2.23 -25.89 10.09
CA VAL A 371 -2.22 -27.24 9.50
C VAL A 371 -3.12 -28.21 10.27
N ALA A 372 -3.22 -28.02 11.59
CA ALA A 372 -4.03 -28.85 12.48
C ALA A 372 -5.53 -28.56 12.33
N PHE A 373 -5.90 -27.34 11.89
CA PHE A 373 -7.28 -26.93 11.70
C PHE A 373 -8.02 -27.87 10.73
N ARG A 374 -9.05 -28.55 11.24
CA ARG A 374 -10.00 -29.34 10.45
C ARG A 374 -11.33 -28.60 10.40
N CYS A 375 -11.90 -28.44 9.21
CA CYS A 375 -13.27 -27.96 9.09
C CYS A 375 -14.22 -29.07 9.60
N THR A 376 -14.56 -29.01 10.88
CA THR A 376 -15.45 -29.98 11.55
C THR A 376 -16.90 -29.92 11.05
N GLY A 377 -17.29 -28.83 10.38
CA GLY A 377 -18.64 -28.61 9.85
C GLY A 377 -18.92 -29.21 8.46
N CYS A 378 -17.91 -29.66 7.72
CA CYS A 378 -18.09 -30.18 6.35
C CYS A 378 -18.01 -31.72 6.22
N GLU A 379 -17.91 -32.46 7.32
CA GLU A 379 -17.85 -33.93 7.33
C GLU A 379 -19.24 -34.59 7.54
N LYS A 380 -20.33 -33.80 7.57
CA LYS A 380 -21.72 -34.28 7.53
C LYS A 380 -22.29 -34.05 6.14
#